data_AF-A0A933EQQ3-F1
#
_entry.id   AF-A0A933EQQ3-F1
#
_cell.length_a   1.000
_cell.length_b   1.000
_cell.length_c   1.000
_cell.angle_alpha   90.00
_cell.angle_beta   90.00
_cell.angle_gamma   90.00
#
_symmetry.space_group_name_H-M   'P 1'
#
loop_
_entity.id
_entity.type
_entity.pdbx_description
1 polymer ?
#
loop_
_entity_poly.entity_id
_entity_poly.type
_entity_poly.pdbx_seq_one_letter_code
_entity_poly.pdbx_strand_id
1 'polypeptide(L)'
;MTSFLLLRVGALGDLLLLAPALAALRARFPRARLTLVGHGEACRMLAAASLVDAGLSQEDPRLLELFSTPDSSAAESLWIGKIDLGIAWLADEDGTVAANLRRLGAKLVLVAPSAPPQGSGTHITDHLLDSLAPLGISSANATFGPLLSAPANEVEWARNYLAPRTGTRTLKGAPTGATLVPHDRARRIVAIHPGSGSPSKNWPAKCFAEVAVKLAWQEAMVPLLISGPADELALGELLSHLKCRATVARDLPLSRLAALLSLCDAYVGNDSGVTHLAALLGVPTVALFGPTDPAVWAPRGLDVTVMRWAGEPGSLPPEVVAETVARAALHSRKA
;
A
#
# COMPACT_ATOMS: atom_id res chain seq x y z
N MET A 1 -2.56 -29.21 8.12
CA MET A 1 -2.61 -28.47 6.84
C MET A 1 -1.24 -27.85 6.63
N THR A 2 -0.64 -28.01 5.45
CA THR A 2 0.76 -27.66 5.17
C THR A 2 0.92 -26.63 4.05
N SER A 3 -0.06 -26.50 3.16
CA SER A 3 0.00 -25.58 2.01
C SER A 3 -1.31 -24.83 1.84
N PHE A 4 -1.25 -23.49 1.87
CA PHE A 4 -2.40 -22.59 1.87
C PHE A 4 -2.37 -21.76 0.58
N LEU A 5 -3.53 -21.63 -0.06
CA LEU A 5 -3.72 -20.71 -1.18
C LEU A 5 -4.65 -19.58 -0.72
N LEU A 6 -4.17 -18.35 -0.82
CA LEU A 6 -4.85 -17.15 -0.37
C LEU A 6 -5.16 -16.28 -1.59
N LEU A 7 -6.44 -16.02 -1.88
CA LEU A 7 -6.88 -15.22 -3.02
C LEU A 7 -7.47 -13.91 -2.56
N ARG A 8 -6.84 -12.80 -2.97
CA ARG A 8 -7.44 -11.46 -2.87
C ARG A 8 -7.05 -10.66 -4.10
N VAL A 9 -8.01 -10.51 -5.00
CA VAL A 9 -7.86 -9.69 -6.20
C VAL A 9 -8.23 -8.24 -5.90
N GLY A 10 -7.60 -7.30 -6.59
CA GLY A 10 -7.85 -5.87 -6.41
C GLY A 10 -6.64 -4.99 -6.71
N ALA A 11 -6.76 -3.72 -6.34
CA ALA A 11 -5.69 -2.74 -6.44
C ALA A 11 -4.66 -2.93 -5.31
N LEU A 12 -3.57 -2.16 -5.38
CA LEU A 12 -2.52 -2.16 -4.35
C LEU A 12 -3.07 -1.97 -2.93
N GLY A 13 -3.92 -0.96 -2.71
CA GLY A 13 -4.49 -0.66 -1.39
C GLY A 13 -5.34 -1.81 -0.84
N ASP A 14 -6.16 -2.43 -1.69
CA ASP A 14 -7.01 -3.56 -1.31
C ASP A 14 -6.18 -4.71 -0.75
N LEU A 15 -5.07 -5.04 -1.43
CA LEU A 15 -4.20 -6.13 -1.00
C LEU A 15 -3.42 -5.77 0.26
N LEU A 16 -2.95 -4.53 0.40
CA LEU A 16 -2.22 -4.09 1.59
C LEU A 16 -3.08 -4.11 2.85
N LEU A 17 -4.38 -3.85 2.74
CA LEU A 17 -5.34 -3.99 3.85
C LEU A 17 -5.48 -5.43 4.37
N LEU A 18 -5.01 -6.43 3.63
CA LEU A 18 -4.96 -7.84 4.04
C LEU A 18 -3.75 -8.15 4.95
N ALA A 19 -2.74 -7.27 5.02
CA ALA A 19 -1.49 -7.56 5.72
C ALA A 19 -1.69 -8.04 7.18
N PRO A 20 -2.57 -7.44 8.00
CA PRO A 20 -2.83 -7.96 9.35
C PRO A 20 -3.42 -9.39 9.38
N ALA A 21 -4.28 -9.74 8.42
CA ALA A 21 -4.80 -11.10 8.29
C ALA A 21 -3.70 -12.09 7.89
N LEU A 22 -2.78 -11.69 7.01
CA LEU A 22 -1.61 -12.51 6.65
C LEU A 22 -0.68 -12.71 7.85
N ALA A 23 -0.42 -11.66 8.63
CA ALA A 23 0.37 -11.75 9.85
C ALA A 23 -0.27 -12.71 10.87
N ALA A 24 -1.59 -12.63 11.06
CA ALA A 24 -2.32 -13.54 11.95
C ALA A 24 -2.27 -15.00 11.45
N LEU A 25 -2.42 -15.23 10.14
CA LEU A 25 -2.26 -16.56 9.53
C LEU A 25 -0.85 -17.12 9.74
N ARG A 26 0.19 -16.32 9.48
CA ARG A 26 1.58 -16.71 9.70
C ARG A 26 1.85 -17.03 11.17
N ALA A 27 1.37 -16.23 12.10
CA ALA A 27 1.52 -16.46 13.53
C ALA A 27 0.83 -17.76 13.98
N ARG A 28 -0.38 -18.01 13.46
CA ARG A 28 -1.17 -19.21 13.79
C ARG A 28 -0.62 -20.49 13.15
N PHE A 29 -0.02 -20.38 11.97
CA PHE A 29 0.50 -21.48 11.17
C PHE A 29 1.95 -21.22 10.69
N PRO A 30 2.92 -21.17 11.60
CA PRO A 30 4.29 -20.72 11.29
C PRO A 30 5.00 -21.61 10.25
N ARG A 31 4.64 -22.90 10.20
CA ARG A 31 5.23 -23.89 9.28
C ARG A 31 4.41 -24.13 8.01
N ALA A 32 3.23 -23.52 7.87
CA ALA A 32 2.45 -23.66 6.65
C ALA A 32 3.09 -22.84 5.53
N ARG A 33 3.03 -23.36 4.30
CA ARG A 33 3.43 -22.64 3.10
C ARG A 33 2.26 -21.81 2.60
N LEU A 34 2.33 -20.49 2.68
CA LEU A 34 1.31 -19.53 2.26
C LEU A 34 1.64 -19.00 0.86
N THR A 35 0.79 -19.29 -0.11
CA THR A 35 0.87 -18.68 -1.46
C THR A 35 -0.25 -17.66 -1.61
N LEU A 36 0.11 -16.40 -1.83
CA LEU A 36 -0.83 -15.30 -2.03
C LEU A 36 -1.02 -15.00 -3.52
N VAL A 37 -2.26 -14.80 -3.91
CA VAL A 37 -2.69 -14.35 -5.24
C VAL A 37 -3.31 -12.96 -5.11
N GLY A 38 -2.84 -12.01 -5.91
CA GLY A 38 -3.34 -10.64 -5.91
C GLY A 38 -2.49 -9.69 -6.76
N HIS A 39 -2.42 -8.43 -6.38
CA HIS A 39 -1.53 -7.45 -7.02
C HIS A 39 -0.05 -7.90 -6.99
N GLY A 40 0.55 -8.14 -8.16
CA GLY A 40 1.82 -8.88 -8.28
C GLY A 40 3.01 -8.27 -7.51
N GLU A 41 3.25 -6.96 -7.63
CA GLU A 41 4.34 -6.28 -6.90
C GLU A 41 4.16 -6.36 -5.39
N ALA A 42 2.91 -6.24 -4.93
CA ALA A 42 2.58 -6.22 -3.52
C ALA A 42 2.67 -7.63 -2.92
N CYS A 43 2.28 -8.66 -3.67
CA CYS A 43 2.52 -10.05 -3.29
C CYS A 43 4.01 -10.33 -3.08
N ARG A 44 4.89 -9.85 -3.98
CA ARG A 44 6.35 -9.99 -3.83
C ARG A 44 6.87 -9.29 -2.57
N MET A 45 6.36 -8.10 -2.27
CA MET A 45 6.74 -7.35 -1.08
C MET A 45 6.26 -8.02 0.22
N LEU A 46 5.03 -8.52 0.24
CA LEU A 46 4.49 -9.28 1.38
C LEU A 46 5.26 -10.59 1.61
N ALA A 47 5.74 -11.22 0.52
CA ALA A 47 6.64 -12.37 0.61
C ALA A 47 8.02 -11.99 1.16
N ALA A 48 8.60 -10.88 0.71
CA ALA A 48 9.86 -10.36 1.25
C ALA A 48 9.77 -10.00 2.74
N ALA A 49 8.58 -9.59 3.21
CA ALA A 49 8.27 -9.36 4.62
C ALA A 49 7.97 -10.64 5.42
N SER A 50 8.11 -11.83 4.81
CA SER A 50 7.82 -13.14 5.43
C SER A 50 6.37 -13.34 5.91
N LEU A 51 5.44 -12.50 5.47
CA LEU A 51 4.00 -12.69 5.75
C LEU A 51 3.44 -13.86 4.94
N VAL A 52 4.01 -14.12 3.77
CA VAL A 52 3.70 -15.26 2.89
C VAL A 52 5.00 -15.83 2.31
N ASP A 53 4.97 -17.05 1.78
CA ASP A 53 6.17 -17.70 1.21
C ASP A 53 6.31 -17.44 -0.30
N ALA A 54 5.20 -17.18 -0.97
CA ALA A 54 5.16 -16.92 -2.40
C ALA A 54 4.01 -15.99 -2.78
N GLY A 55 4.22 -15.23 -3.85
CA GLY A 55 3.25 -14.31 -4.43
C GLY A 55 3.03 -14.57 -5.91
N LEU A 56 1.77 -14.63 -6.33
CA LEU A 56 1.35 -14.77 -7.73
C LEU A 56 0.55 -13.53 -8.14
N SER A 57 0.76 -13.07 -9.38
CA SER A 57 -0.10 -12.03 -9.95
C SER A 57 -1.50 -12.60 -10.13
N GLN A 58 -2.52 -11.79 -9.89
CA GLN A 58 -3.91 -12.12 -10.23
C GLN A 58 -4.13 -12.33 -11.73
N GLU A 59 -3.18 -11.92 -12.57
CA GLU A 59 -3.16 -12.15 -14.03
C GLU A 59 -2.44 -13.46 -14.40
N ASP A 60 -1.97 -14.25 -13.43
CA ASP A 60 -1.24 -15.49 -13.69
C ASP A 60 -2.15 -16.52 -14.37
N PRO A 61 -1.80 -17.05 -15.56
CA PRO A 61 -2.65 -17.99 -16.30
C PRO A 61 -3.00 -19.27 -15.53
N ARG A 62 -2.19 -19.65 -14.53
CA ARG A 62 -2.47 -20.81 -13.66
C ARG A 62 -3.75 -20.65 -12.84
N LEU A 63 -4.26 -19.44 -12.70
CA LEU A 63 -5.47 -19.13 -11.93
C LEU A 63 -6.75 -19.32 -12.72
N LEU A 64 -6.68 -19.40 -14.06
CA LEU A 64 -7.87 -19.52 -14.92
C LEU A 64 -8.77 -20.69 -14.51
N GLU A 65 -8.17 -21.80 -14.10
CA GLU A 65 -8.89 -23.00 -13.67
C GLU A 65 -9.73 -22.79 -12.41
N LEU A 66 -9.42 -21.79 -11.57
CA LEU A 66 -10.20 -21.47 -10.37
C LEU A 66 -11.53 -20.77 -10.71
N PHE A 67 -11.58 -20.08 -11.85
CA PHE A 67 -12.73 -19.27 -12.28
C PHE A 67 -13.51 -19.91 -13.44
N SER A 68 -13.06 -21.08 -13.93
CA SER A 68 -13.71 -21.79 -15.04
C SER A 68 -14.77 -22.76 -14.55
N THR A 69 -15.81 -22.99 -15.37
CA THR A 69 -16.83 -23.99 -15.07
C THR A 69 -16.28 -25.41 -15.24
N PRO A 70 -16.75 -26.41 -14.46
CA PRO A 70 -16.20 -27.77 -14.46
C PRO A 70 -16.22 -28.49 -15.81
N ASP A 71 -17.14 -28.12 -16.71
CA ASP A 71 -17.34 -28.75 -18.03
C ASP A 71 -16.32 -28.27 -19.10
N SER A 72 -15.40 -27.36 -18.78
CA SER A 72 -14.33 -26.96 -19.70
C SER A 72 -13.23 -28.04 -19.78
N SER A 73 -13.46 -29.05 -20.59
CA SER A 73 -12.65 -30.28 -20.74
C SER A 73 -11.32 -30.13 -21.51
N ALA A 74 -10.66 -28.96 -21.54
CA ALA A 74 -9.63 -28.71 -22.57
C ALA A 74 -8.26 -28.16 -22.14
N ALA A 75 -7.93 -28.03 -20.85
CA ALA A 75 -6.58 -27.62 -20.47
C ALA A 75 -5.93 -28.62 -19.52
N GLU A 76 -4.73 -29.10 -19.87
CA GLU A 76 -3.81 -29.67 -18.88
C GLU A 76 -3.70 -28.66 -17.73
N SER A 77 -4.04 -29.10 -16.53
CA SER A 77 -4.01 -28.23 -15.36
C SER A 77 -2.60 -27.65 -15.22
N LEU A 78 -2.50 -26.31 -15.36
CA LEU A 78 -1.27 -25.57 -15.08
C LEU A 78 -1.03 -25.46 -13.55
N TRP A 79 -1.90 -26.08 -12.74
CA TRP A 79 -1.84 -26.07 -11.29
C TRP A 79 -0.77 -27.04 -10.79
N ILE A 80 0.29 -26.52 -10.16
CA ILE A 80 1.50 -27.31 -9.83
C ILE A 80 1.60 -27.58 -8.30
N GLY A 81 0.57 -27.25 -7.52
CA GLY A 81 0.68 -27.21 -6.06
C GLY A 81 -0.37 -28.02 -5.29
N LYS A 82 0.04 -28.70 -4.22
CA LYS A 82 -0.90 -29.20 -3.22
C LYS A 82 -1.56 -28.01 -2.50
N ILE A 83 -2.88 -28.00 -2.36
CA ILE A 83 -3.62 -27.07 -1.51
C ILE A 83 -4.25 -27.88 -0.37
N ASP A 84 -3.96 -27.57 0.89
CA ASP A 84 -4.70 -28.14 2.03
C ASP A 84 -5.82 -27.19 2.50
N LEU A 85 -5.63 -25.88 2.35
CA LEU A 85 -6.57 -24.83 2.73
C LEU A 85 -6.62 -23.76 1.62
N GLY A 86 -7.81 -23.52 1.08
CA GLY A 86 -8.08 -22.39 0.19
C GLY A 86 -8.83 -21.29 0.93
N ILE A 87 -8.36 -20.05 0.85
CA ILE A 87 -9.05 -18.87 1.38
C ILE A 87 -9.23 -17.89 0.24
N ALA A 88 -10.46 -17.46 -0.03
CA ALA A 88 -10.76 -16.51 -1.09
C ALA A 88 -11.60 -15.34 -0.57
N TRP A 89 -11.09 -14.13 -0.76
CA TRP A 89 -11.79 -12.88 -0.48
C TRP A 89 -12.28 -12.24 -1.77
N LEU A 90 -13.41 -12.72 -2.28
CA LEU A 90 -14.01 -12.33 -3.56
C LEU A 90 -15.52 -12.65 -3.57
N ALA A 91 -16.22 -12.17 -4.60
CA ALA A 91 -17.61 -12.56 -4.85
C ALA A 91 -17.63 -13.95 -5.53
N ASP A 92 -18.31 -14.91 -4.91
CA ASP A 92 -18.42 -16.32 -5.38
C ASP A 92 -19.88 -16.76 -5.31
N GLU A 93 -20.78 -16.00 -5.95
CA GLU A 93 -22.24 -16.18 -5.81
C GLU A 93 -22.72 -17.56 -6.30
N ASP A 94 -22.06 -18.12 -7.30
CA ASP A 94 -22.34 -19.45 -7.87
C ASP A 94 -21.52 -20.58 -7.20
N GLY A 95 -20.61 -20.23 -6.28
CA GLY A 95 -19.73 -21.18 -5.60
C GLY A 95 -18.65 -21.79 -6.48
N THR A 96 -18.40 -21.25 -7.68
CA THR A 96 -17.45 -21.80 -8.66
C THR A 96 -16.03 -21.86 -8.09
N VAL A 97 -15.57 -20.79 -7.44
CA VAL A 97 -14.22 -20.75 -6.86
C VAL A 97 -14.11 -21.75 -5.72
N ALA A 98 -15.11 -21.80 -4.84
CA ALA A 98 -15.12 -22.76 -3.74
C ALA A 98 -15.11 -24.22 -4.22
N ALA A 99 -15.85 -24.53 -5.28
CA ALA A 99 -15.87 -25.86 -5.89
C ALA A 99 -14.53 -26.22 -6.52
N ASN A 100 -13.92 -25.30 -7.27
CA ASN A 100 -12.63 -25.52 -7.92
C ASN A 100 -11.48 -25.67 -6.91
N LEU A 101 -11.47 -24.90 -5.81
CA LEU A 101 -10.48 -25.10 -4.74
C LEU A 101 -10.55 -26.52 -4.15
N ARG A 102 -11.76 -27.05 -3.92
CA ARG A 102 -11.95 -28.43 -3.45
C ARG A 102 -11.50 -29.45 -4.49
N ARG A 103 -11.85 -29.23 -5.77
CA ARG A 103 -11.44 -30.08 -6.90
C ARG A 103 -9.91 -30.15 -7.03
N LEU A 104 -9.21 -29.05 -6.78
CA LEU A 104 -7.75 -28.96 -6.74
C LEU A 104 -7.12 -29.50 -5.43
N GLY A 105 -7.94 -30.08 -4.54
CA GLY A 105 -7.49 -30.83 -3.37
C GLY A 105 -7.58 -30.11 -2.03
N ALA A 106 -8.11 -28.88 -1.97
CA ALA A 106 -8.30 -28.16 -0.71
C ALA A 106 -9.26 -28.92 0.23
N LYS A 107 -8.79 -29.25 1.43
CA LYS A 107 -9.57 -29.98 2.45
C LYS A 107 -10.52 -29.06 3.20
N LEU A 108 -10.11 -27.82 3.36
CA LEU A 108 -10.93 -26.74 3.90
C LEU A 108 -10.91 -25.58 2.91
N VAL A 109 -12.08 -24.99 2.68
CA VAL A 109 -12.24 -23.82 1.83
C VAL A 109 -13.03 -22.78 2.59
N LEU A 110 -12.47 -21.58 2.71
CA LEU A 110 -13.12 -20.41 3.28
C LEU A 110 -13.30 -19.39 2.16
N VAL A 111 -14.54 -19.01 1.89
CA VAL A 111 -14.84 -17.92 0.94
C VAL A 111 -15.60 -16.85 1.70
N ALA A 112 -15.16 -15.61 1.55
CA ALA A 112 -15.80 -14.45 2.14
C ALA A 112 -15.81 -13.30 1.14
N PRO A 113 -16.80 -12.38 1.24
CA PRO A 113 -16.81 -11.17 0.41
C PRO A 113 -15.51 -10.37 0.55
N SER A 114 -15.06 -9.72 -0.52
CA SER A 114 -13.84 -8.89 -0.52
C SER A 114 -13.96 -7.63 0.33
N ALA A 115 -15.19 -7.20 0.63
CA ALA A 115 -15.55 -6.04 1.44
C ALA A 115 -16.72 -6.38 2.37
N PRO A 116 -16.84 -5.68 3.52
CA PRO A 116 -17.97 -5.85 4.41
C PRO A 116 -19.29 -5.39 3.76
N PRO A 117 -20.45 -5.81 4.29
CA PRO A 117 -21.75 -5.33 3.84
C PRO A 117 -21.81 -3.80 3.86
N GLN A 118 -22.42 -3.21 2.82
CA GLN A 118 -22.55 -1.76 2.72
C GLN A 118 -23.33 -1.20 3.93
N GLY A 119 -22.81 -0.12 4.52
CA GLY A 119 -23.43 0.52 5.68
C GLY A 119 -23.16 -0.18 7.02
N SER A 120 -22.42 -1.28 7.05
CA SER A 120 -22.05 -1.97 8.29
C SER A 120 -21.14 -1.16 9.22
N GLY A 121 -20.47 -0.12 8.70
CA GLY A 121 -19.45 0.63 9.43
C GLY A 121 -18.22 -0.21 9.82
N THR A 122 -18.12 -1.45 9.32
CA THR A 122 -17.01 -2.35 9.63
C THR A 122 -15.80 -1.98 8.80
N HIS A 123 -14.65 -1.90 9.45
CA HIS A 123 -13.39 -1.68 8.75
C HIS A 123 -13.05 -2.90 7.89
N ILE A 124 -12.57 -2.68 6.66
CA ILE A 124 -12.30 -3.79 5.73
C ILE A 124 -11.29 -4.79 6.29
N THR A 125 -10.21 -4.34 6.91
CA THR A 125 -9.24 -5.24 7.56
C THR A 125 -9.87 -6.09 8.65
N ASP A 126 -10.83 -5.55 9.42
CA ASP A 126 -11.48 -6.28 10.51
C ASP A 126 -12.39 -7.36 9.94
N HIS A 127 -13.15 -7.02 8.89
CA HIS A 127 -13.92 -7.99 8.10
C HIS A 127 -13.06 -9.14 7.54
N LEU A 128 -11.88 -8.83 6.99
CA LEU A 128 -10.96 -9.84 6.47
C LEU A 128 -10.42 -10.74 7.59
N LEU A 129 -10.10 -10.17 8.75
CA LEU A 129 -9.66 -10.92 9.93
C LEU A 129 -10.78 -11.81 10.47
N ASP A 130 -11.99 -11.29 10.61
CA ASP A 130 -13.12 -12.00 11.21
C ASP A 130 -13.67 -13.09 10.30
N SER A 131 -13.47 -12.99 8.97
CA SER A 131 -13.73 -14.10 8.05
C SER A 131 -12.85 -15.35 8.33
N LEU A 132 -11.77 -15.19 9.10
CA LEU A 132 -10.88 -16.28 9.52
C LEU A 132 -11.24 -16.89 10.88
N ALA A 133 -12.39 -16.51 11.47
CA ALA A 133 -12.87 -17.06 12.74
C ALA A 133 -12.87 -18.61 12.80
N PRO A 134 -13.21 -19.36 11.71
CA PRO A 134 -13.10 -20.82 11.70
C PRO A 134 -11.68 -21.38 11.94
N LEU A 135 -10.64 -20.55 11.77
CA LEU A 135 -9.24 -20.90 12.05
C LEU A 135 -8.78 -20.42 13.44
N GLY A 136 -9.67 -19.80 14.22
CA GLY A 136 -9.37 -19.18 15.50
C GLY A 136 -8.66 -17.82 15.38
N ILE A 137 -8.85 -17.12 14.25
CA ILE A 137 -8.30 -15.78 14.00
C ILE A 137 -9.45 -14.77 13.99
N SER A 138 -9.26 -13.62 14.61
CA SER A 138 -10.24 -12.53 14.61
C SER A 138 -9.55 -11.17 14.75
N SER A 139 -10.28 -10.11 14.44
CA SER A 139 -9.83 -8.72 14.55
C SER A 139 -9.46 -8.33 15.98
N ALA A 140 -10.15 -8.89 16.97
CA ALA A 140 -9.93 -8.65 18.40
C ALA A 140 -8.50 -9.00 18.89
N ASN A 141 -7.81 -9.94 18.23
CA ASN A 141 -6.48 -10.41 18.61
C ASN A 141 -5.41 -10.10 17.55
N ALA A 142 -5.73 -9.23 16.59
CA ALA A 142 -4.84 -8.93 15.48
C ALA A 142 -3.69 -7.99 15.90
N THR A 143 -2.53 -8.17 15.26
CA THR A 143 -1.40 -7.26 15.43
C THR A 143 -1.47 -6.15 14.39
N PHE A 144 -1.40 -4.91 14.87
CA PHE A 144 -1.28 -3.72 14.04
C PHE A 144 0.08 -3.09 14.37
N GLY A 145 0.96 -3.04 13.38
CA GLY A 145 2.36 -2.61 13.54
C GLY A 145 2.98 -2.33 12.18
N PRO A 146 4.26 -1.96 12.10
CA PRO A 146 4.99 -2.07 10.85
C PRO A 146 5.03 -3.55 10.47
N LEU A 147 4.24 -3.91 9.46
CA LEU A 147 4.17 -5.28 8.94
C LEU A 147 5.06 -5.46 7.71
N LEU A 148 5.62 -4.36 7.20
CA LEU A 148 6.53 -4.35 6.08
C LEU A 148 7.88 -3.78 6.48
N SER A 149 8.92 -4.30 5.85
CA SER A 149 10.27 -3.74 5.87
C SER A 149 10.82 -3.72 4.45
N ALA A 150 11.45 -2.61 4.06
CA ALA A 150 12.11 -2.54 2.77
C ALA A 150 13.37 -3.43 2.75
N PRO A 151 13.66 -4.15 1.63
CA PRO A 151 14.88 -4.94 1.49
C PRO A 151 16.15 -4.08 1.67
N ALA A 152 17.16 -4.60 2.36
CA ALA A 152 18.36 -3.84 2.73
C ALA A 152 19.11 -3.22 1.53
N ASN A 153 19.16 -3.94 0.40
CA ASN A 153 19.75 -3.45 -0.85
C ASN A 153 18.96 -2.26 -1.45
N GLU A 154 17.63 -2.28 -1.35
CA GLU A 154 16.78 -1.17 -1.82
C GLU A 154 16.87 0.02 -0.86
N VAL A 155 17.00 -0.22 0.45
CA VAL A 155 17.27 0.82 1.45
C VAL A 155 18.61 1.51 1.16
N GLU A 156 19.65 0.75 0.83
CA GLU A 156 20.95 1.33 0.45
C GLU A 156 20.86 2.12 -0.86
N TRP A 157 20.10 1.62 -1.84
CA TRP A 157 19.78 2.40 -3.04
C TRP A 157 19.05 3.71 -2.69
N ALA A 158 18.06 3.67 -1.80
CA ALA A 158 17.26 4.82 -1.39
C ALA A 158 18.11 5.87 -0.66
N ARG A 159 19.04 5.46 0.22
CA ARG A 159 20.03 6.37 0.84
C ARG A 159 20.87 7.09 -0.20
N ASN A 160 21.37 6.34 -1.20
CA ASN A 160 22.14 6.92 -2.30
C ASN A 160 21.30 7.79 -3.24
N TYR A 161 20.01 7.49 -3.37
CA TYR A 161 19.06 8.30 -4.13
C TYR A 161 18.82 9.66 -3.45
N LEU A 162 18.61 9.66 -2.13
CA LEU A 162 18.38 10.84 -1.30
C LEU A 162 19.67 11.58 -0.92
N ALA A 163 20.83 10.98 -1.17
CA ALA A 163 22.11 11.55 -0.77
C ALA A 163 22.37 12.93 -1.39
N PRO A 164 23.09 13.80 -0.68
CA PRO A 164 23.30 15.16 -1.12
C PRO A 164 24.24 15.15 -2.33
N ARG A 165 23.75 15.57 -3.52
CA ARG A 165 24.58 15.55 -4.75
C ARG A 165 25.29 16.86 -4.97
N THR A 166 26.59 16.91 -4.67
CA THR A 166 27.50 17.98 -5.12
C THR A 166 27.83 17.76 -6.60
N GLY A 167 26.99 18.29 -7.51
CA GLY A 167 27.27 18.32 -8.95
C GLY A 167 26.11 17.85 -9.85
N THR A 168 25.99 18.50 -11.01
CA THR A 168 25.03 18.15 -12.08
C THR A 168 25.50 16.89 -12.82
N ARG A 169 24.88 15.74 -12.55
CA ARG A 169 25.03 14.54 -13.40
C ARG A 169 23.66 14.06 -13.88
N THR A 170 23.47 14.09 -15.19
CA THR A 170 22.33 13.48 -15.87
C THR A 170 22.43 11.97 -15.68
N LEU A 171 21.51 11.38 -14.91
CA LEU A 171 21.39 9.92 -14.84
C LEU A 171 20.83 9.42 -16.18
N LYS A 172 21.55 8.51 -16.85
CA LYS A 172 20.96 7.73 -17.96
C LYS A 172 19.73 7.00 -17.41
N GLY A 173 18.55 7.37 -17.90
CA GLY A 173 17.27 6.77 -17.51
C GLY A 173 16.40 7.57 -16.53
N ALA A 174 16.83 8.76 -16.08
CA ALA A 174 15.93 9.69 -15.39
C ALA A 174 15.23 10.59 -16.42
N PRO A 175 13.89 10.75 -16.39
CA PRO A 175 13.22 11.71 -17.26
C PRO A 175 13.77 13.11 -17.02
N THR A 176 14.12 13.78 -18.11
CA THR A 176 14.71 15.11 -18.17
C THR A 176 13.90 16.13 -17.35
N GLY A 177 14.55 16.83 -16.42
CA GLY A 177 14.03 18.10 -15.85
C GLY A 177 14.00 18.27 -14.33
N ALA A 178 14.49 17.33 -13.52
CA ALA A 178 14.58 17.54 -12.06
C ALA A 178 16.03 17.81 -11.62
N THR A 179 16.35 19.07 -11.31
CA THR A 179 17.65 19.45 -10.73
C THR A 179 17.69 19.05 -9.26
N LEU A 180 18.46 18.00 -8.94
CA LEU A 180 18.78 17.57 -7.57
C LEU A 180 19.88 18.45 -6.98
N VAL A 181 19.72 18.89 -5.72
CA VAL A 181 20.66 19.74 -4.98
C VAL A 181 20.95 19.07 -3.62
N PRO A 182 22.16 19.22 -3.02
CA PRO A 182 22.53 18.49 -1.81
C PRO A 182 21.59 18.76 -0.62
N HIS A 183 21.03 17.72 -0.02
CA HIS A 183 20.33 17.81 1.27
C HIS A 183 21.33 17.83 2.41
N ASP A 184 21.24 18.76 3.35
CA ASP A 184 22.05 18.67 4.56
C ASP A 184 21.57 17.44 5.37
N ARG A 185 22.47 16.56 5.81
CA ARG A 185 22.13 15.25 6.47
C ARG A 185 21.25 15.39 7.72
N ALA A 186 21.05 16.60 8.24
CA ALA A 186 20.24 16.89 9.41
C ALA A 186 18.75 17.19 9.13
N ARG A 187 18.34 17.36 7.86
CA ARG A 187 16.96 17.77 7.53
C ARG A 187 16.00 16.59 7.43
N ARG A 188 14.79 16.78 7.94
CA ARG A 188 13.71 15.78 7.87
C ARG A 188 13.16 15.68 6.45
N ILE A 189 12.87 14.48 5.98
CA ILE A 189 12.31 14.23 4.66
C ILE A 189 10.83 13.90 4.81
N VAL A 190 9.98 14.59 4.05
CA VAL A 190 8.53 14.34 4.04
C VAL A 190 8.11 13.89 2.64
N ALA A 191 7.56 12.68 2.56
CA ALA A 191 6.99 12.17 1.32
C ALA A 191 5.61 12.78 1.08
N ILE A 192 5.36 13.22 -0.15
CA ILE A 192 4.11 13.85 -0.59
C ILE A 192 3.62 13.14 -1.83
N HIS A 193 2.41 12.57 -1.78
CA HIS A 193 1.81 11.85 -2.90
C HIS A 193 0.44 12.45 -3.25
N PRO A 194 0.35 13.26 -4.34
CA PRO A 194 -0.89 13.95 -4.72
C PRO A 194 -1.86 13.05 -5.51
N GLY A 195 -1.45 11.81 -5.81
CA GLY A 195 -2.19 10.86 -6.64
C GLY A 195 -3.09 9.91 -5.85
N SER A 196 -3.98 9.22 -6.56
CA SER A 196 -4.74 8.07 -6.05
C SER A 196 -5.36 7.28 -7.20
N GLY A 197 -5.99 6.14 -6.89
CA GLY A 197 -6.70 5.33 -7.88
C GLY A 197 -7.97 5.96 -8.47
N SER A 198 -8.40 7.14 -8.00
CA SER A 198 -9.52 7.89 -8.61
C SER A 198 -9.34 9.40 -8.42
N PRO A 199 -9.41 10.22 -9.48
CA PRO A 199 -9.32 11.68 -9.36
C PRO A 199 -10.32 12.29 -8.39
N SER A 200 -11.51 11.69 -8.22
CA SER A 200 -12.54 12.17 -7.28
C SER A 200 -12.12 12.10 -5.80
N LYS A 201 -11.07 11.32 -5.49
CA LYS A 201 -10.50 11.21 -4.15
C LYS A 201 -9.33 12.16 -3.91
N ASN A 202 -8.85 12.84 -4.97
CA ASN A 202 -7.66 13.66 -4.88
C ASN A 202 -7.98 15.02 -4.26
N TRP A 203 -7.28 15.34 -3.18
CA TRP A 203 -7.14 16.70 -2.72
C TRP A 203 -6.39 17.53 -3.77
N PRO A 204 -6.69 18.84 -3.98
CA PRO A 204 -6.17 19.58 -5.13
C PRO A 204 -4.64 19.59 -5.14
N ALA A 205 -4.03 19.38 -6.30
CA ALA A 205 -2.57 19.29 -6.40
C ALA A 205 -1.88 20.60 -6.03
N LYS A 206 -2.50 21.75 -6.32
CA LYS A 206 -2.07 23.06 -5.80
C LYS A 206 -1.96 23.09 -4.27
N CYS A 207 -2.89 22.47 -3.54
CA CYS A 207 -2.87 22.42 -2.08
C CYS A 207 -1.70 21.59 -1.55
N PHE A 208 -1.34 20.49 -2.22
CA PHE A 208 -0.11 19.75 -1.92
C PHE A 208 1.16 20.58 -2.17
N ALA A 209 1.17 21.42 -3.22
CA ALA A 209 2.28 22.33 -3.47
C ALA A 209 2.43 23.37 -2.35
N GLU A 210 1.31 23.91 -1.83
CA GLU A 210 1.31 24.81 -0.68
C GLU A 210 1.83 24.13 0.60
N VAL A 211 1.44 22.88 0.86
CA VAL A 211 2.00 22.07 1.96
C VAL A 211 3.51 21.91 1.80
N ALA A 212 3.99 21.52 0.62
CA ALA A 212 5.41 21.35 0.34
C ALA A 212 6.21 22.65 0.58
N VAL A 213 5.68 23.79 0.13
CA VAL A 213 6.27 25.12 0.32
C VAL A 213 6.35 25.46 1.81
N LYS A 214 5.27 25.25 2.57
CA LYS A 214 5.27 25.51 4.03
C LYS A 214 6.28 24.66 4.77
N LEU A 215 6.27 23.34 4.55
CA LEU A 215 7.22 22.42 5.15
C LEU A 215 8.68 22.80 4.84
N ALA A 216 8.95 23.26 3.61
CA ALA A 216 10.29 23.69 3.21
C ALA A 216 10.75 25.00 3.87
N TRP A 217 9.90 26.03 3.86
CA TRP A 217 10.29 27.38 4.28
C TRP A 217 10.11 27.66 5.77
N GLN A 218 9.13 27.03 6.41
CA GLN A 218 8.77 27.28 7.81
C GLN A 218 9.34 26.20 8.74
N GLU A 219 9.37 24.95 8.29
CA GLU A 219 9.78 23.80 9.12
C GLU A 219 11.16 23.24 8.77
N ALA A 220 11.83 23.83 7.76
CA ALA A 220 13.13 23.39 7.23
C ALA A 220 13.17 21.90 6.83
N MET A 221 12.03 21.33 6.42
CA MET A 221 11.89 19.96 5.95
C MET A 221 12.11 19.87 4.43
N VAL A 222 12.38 18.67 3.95
CA VAL A 222 12.68 18.38 2.54
C VAL A 222 11.49 17.64 1.91
N PRO A 223 10.77 18.25 0.96
CA PRO A 223 9.72 17.55 0.24
C PRO A 223 10.29 16.49 -0.72
N LEU A 224 9.78 15.27 -0.62
CA LEU A 224 9.96 14.18 -1.58
C LEU A 224 8.60 13.92 -2.26
N LEU A 225 8.46 14.37 -3.50
CA LEU A 225 7.25 14.16 -4.28
C LEU A 225 7.25 12.75 -4.88
N ILE A 226 6.20 12.00 -4.62
CA ILE A 226 5.98 10.65 -5.14
C ILE A 226 4.96 10.72 -6.29
N SER A 227 5.19 9.94 -7.34
CA SER A 227 4.28 9.78 -8.46
C SER A 227 4.43 8.38 -9.04
N GLY A 228 3.31 7.72 -9.32
CA GLY A 228 3.24 6.55 -10.17
C GLY A 228 2.72 6.87 -11.58
N PRO A 229 2.49 5.83 -12.41
CA PRO A 229 2.16 6.00 -13.82
C PRO A 229 0.84 6.73 -14.08
N ALA A 230 -0.10 6.69 -13.13
CA ALA A 230 -1.40 7.32 -13.24
C ALA A 230 -1.45 8.76 -12.69
N ASP A 231 -0.34 9.26 -12.12
CA ASP A 231 -0.34 10.51 -11.36
C ASP A 231 0.24 11.70 -12.14
N GLU A 232 0.49 11.54 -13.45
CA GLU A 232 1.16 12.55 -14.28
C GLU A 232 0.45 13.92 -14.24
N LEU A 233 -0.88 13.93 -14.33
CA LEU A 233 -1.69 15.15 -14.25
C LEU A 233 -1.56 15.82 -12.88
N ALA A 234 -1.69 15.05 -11.80
CA ALA A 234 -1.62 15.58 -10.44
C ALA A 234 -0.20 16.09 -10.10
N LEU A 235 0.84 15.35 -10.51
CA LEU A 235 2.22 15.78 -10.35
C LEU A 235 2.51 17.05 -11.18
N GLY A 236 2.05 17.10 -12.43
CA GLY A 236 2.23 18.26 -13.32
C GLY A 236 1.62 19.53 -12.74
N GLU A 237 0.39 19.45 -12.25
CA GLU A 237 -0.30 20.57 -11.58
C GLU A 237 0.45 21.00 -10.30
N LEU A 238 0.83 20.05 -9.43
CA LEU A 238 1.61 20.34 -8.22
C LEU A 238 2.90 21.09 -8.57
N LEU A 239 3.68 20.58 -9.54
CA LEU A 239 4.95 21.18 -9.95
C LEU A 239 4.77 22.59 -10.51
N SER A 240 3.66 22.87 -11.21
CA SER A 240 3.35 24.20 -11.73
C SER A 240 3.12 25.25 -10.62
N HIS A 241 2.73 24.82 -9.43
CA HIS A 241 2.50 25.66 -8.26
C HIS A 241 3.65 25.64 -7.25
N LEU A 242 4.64 24.76 -7.42
CA LEU A 242 5.70 24.54 -6.43
C LEU A 242 6.72 25.68 -6.44
N LYS A 243 6.86 26.35 -5.29
CA LYS A 243 7.81 27.47 -5.08
C LYS A 243 8.92 27.14 -4.09
N CYS A 244 9.29 25.87 -4.01
CA CYS A 244 10.40 25.39 -3.19
C CYS A 244 11.13 24.25 -3.92
N ARG A 245 12.30 23.85 -3.41
CA ARG A 245 13.01 22.68 -3.94
C ARG A 245 12.37 21.41 -3.42
N ALA A 246 12.22 20.41 -4.30
CA ALA A 246 11.77 19.08 -3.94
C ALA A 246 12.50 18.02 -4.75
N THR A 247 12.63 16.83 -4.18
CA THR A 247 13.07 15.63 -4.92
C THR A 247 11.83 14.97 -5.51
N VAL A 248 11.89 14.48 -6.75
CA VAL A 248 10.75 13.83 -7.41
C VAL A 248 11.09 12.38 -7.73
N ALA A 249 10.39 11.44 -7.10
CA ALA A 249 10.45 10.01 -7.36
C ALA A 249 9.26 9.61 -8.23
N ARG A 250 9.53 9.20 -9.48
CA ARG A 250 8.53 8.81 -10.47
C ARG A 250 8.68 7.34 -10.84
N ASP A 251 7.54 6.66 -10.97
CA ASP A 251 7.42 5.33 -11.58
C ASP A 251 8.42 4.31 -11.03
N LEU A 252 8.67 4.39 -9.72
CA LEU A 252 9.57 3.47 -9.06
C LEU A 252 8.88 2.12 -8.87
N PRO A 253 9.63 1.01 -9.03
CA PRO A 253 9.18 -0.29 -8.54
C PRO A 253 8.78 -0.21 -7.07
N LEU A 254 7.77 -0.97 -6.66
CA LEU A 254 7.21 -0.89 -5.31
C LEU A 254 8.25 -1.12 -4.20
N SER A 255 9.26 -1.97 -4.44
CA SER A 255 10.36 -2.23 -3.51
C SER A 255 11.21 -0.98 -3.25
N ARG A 256 11.48 -0.19 -4.29
CA ARG A 256 12.22 1.08 -4.20
C ARG A 256 11.39 2.19 -3.60
N LEU A 257 10.10 2.24 -3.94
CA LEU A 257 9.18 3.18 -3.32
C LEU A 257 9.10 2.91 -1.81
N ALA A 258 8.91 1.65 -1.40
CA ALA A 258 8.90 1.25 0.00
C ALA A 258 10.21 1.63 0.71
N ALA A 259 11.36 1.42 0.05
CA ALA A 259 12.65 1.83 0.58
C ALA A 259 12.79 3.34 0.78
N LEU A 260 12.35 4.17 -0.17
CA LEU A 260 12.33 5.62 0.01
C LEU A 260 11.40 6.06 1.14
N LEU A 261 10.18 5.51 1.16
CA LEU A 261 9.21 5.82 2.21
C LEU A 261 9.76 5.46 3.59
N SER A 262 10.43 4.32 3.73
CA SER A 262 11.04 3.88 5.01
C SER A 262 12.13 4.82 5.55
N LEU A 263 12.65 5.73 4.73
CA LEU A 263 13.64 6.73 5.11
C LEU A 263 13.03 8.12 5.33
N CYS A 264 11.72 8.27 5.17
CA CYS A 264 11.01 9.54 5.39
C CYS A 264 10.61 9.67 6.86
N ASP A 265 10.67 10.90 7.38
CA ASP A 265 10.25 11.22 8.75
C ASP A 265 8.71 11.34 8.85
N ALA A 266 8.02 11.64 7.74
CA ALA A 266 6.56 11.57 7.62
C ALA A 266 6.11 11.41 6.16
N TYR A 267 4.83 11.08 5.98
CA TYR A 267 4.15 10.98 4.69
C TYR A 267 2.82 11.74 4.71
N VAL A 268 2.45 12.37 3.60
CA VAL A 268 1.11 12.87 3.34
C VAL A 268 0.62 12.52 1.94
N GLY A 269 -0.62 12.07 1.83
CA GLY A 269 -1.22 11.74 0.54
C GLY A 269 -2.70 11.40 0.65
N ASN A 270 -3.35 11.26 -0.52
CA ASN A 270 -4.76 10.91 -0.59
C ASN A 270 -5.01 9.45 -0.18
N ASP A 271 -6.27 9.07 0.02
CA ASP A 271 -6.75 7.69 0.09
C ASP A 271 -6.29 6.86 -1.13
N SER A 272 -5.14 6.18 -0.99
CA SER A 272 -4.41 5.52 -2.07
C SER A 272 -3.55 4.37 -1.55
N GLY A 273 -3.19 3.43 -2.44
CA GLY A 273 -2.30 2.30 -2.10
C GLY A 273 -0.94 2.73 -1.53
N VAL A 274 -0.39 3.86 -1.98
CA VAL A 274 0.88 4.41 -1.45
C VAL A 274 0.72 4.87 0.01
N THR A 275 -0.44 5.41 0.37
CA THR A 275 -0.76 5.79 1.77
C THR A 275 -0.84 4.55 2.66
N HIS A 276 -1.44 3.46 2.20
CA HIS A 276 -1.42 2.19 2.93
C HIS A 276 0.00 1.63 3.07
N LEU A 277 0.82 1.74 2.01
CA LEU A 277 2.22 1.31 2.04
C LEU A 277 3.02 2.08 3.10
N ALA A 278 2.91 3.41 3.13
CA ALA A 278 3.59 4.24 4.13
C ALA A 278 3.21 3.83 5.56
N ALA A 279 1.91 3.64 5.83
CA ALA A 279 1.42 3.22 7.14
C ALA A 279 1.95 1.84 7.55
N LEU A 280 2.00 0.86 6.63
CA LEU A 280 2.50 -0.49 6.90
C LEU A 280 4.02 -0.56 7.09
N LEU A 281 4.75 0.43 6.58
CA LEU A 281 6.19 0.61 6.84
C LEU A 281 6.47 1.29 8.18
N GLY A 282 5.42 1.74 8.90
CA GLY A 282 5.55 2.46 10.16
C GLY A 282 5.91 3.93 10.00
N VAL A 283 5.76 4.51 8.80
CA VAL A 283 5.99 5.93 8.56
C VAL A 283 4.82 6.73 9.14
N PRO A 284 5.05 7.78 9.95
CA PRO A 284 3.98 8.69 10.39
C PRO A 284 3.21 9.22 9.18
N THR A 285 1.93 8.86 9.09
CA THR A 285 1.14 8.97 7.87
C THR A 285 -0.04 9.89 8.09
N VAL A 286 -0.10 10.98 7.34
CA VAL A 286 -1.28 11.85 7.23
C VAL A 286 -2.07 11.45 5.97
N ALA A 287 -3.21 10.80 6.17
CA ALA A 287 -4.05 10.30 5.10
C ALA A 287 -5.23 11.26 4.86
N LEU A 288 -5.34 11.76 3.62
CA LEU A 288 -6.39 12.70 3.23
C LEU A 288 -7.56 11.95 2.58
N PHE A 289 -8.74 12.07 3.19
CA PHE A 289 -9.97 11.41 2.75
C PHE A 289 -11.00 12.43 2.27
N GLY A 290 -11.60 12.15 1.11
CA GLY A 290 -12.70 12.91 0.56
C GLY A 290 -14.02 12.13 0.59
N PRO A 291 -14.47 11.59 -0.55
CA PRO A 291 -15.77 10.93 -0.66
C PRO A 291 -15.81 9.53 -0.03
N THR A 292 -14.66 8.90 0.20
CA THR A 292 -14.56 7.57 0.80
C THR A 292 -14.64 7.66 2.32
N ASP A 293 -15.25 6.64 2.95
CA ASP A 293 -15.38 6.59 4.39
C ASP A 293 -14.10 6.01 5.04
N PRO A 294 -13.33 6.82 5.80
CA PRO A 294 -12.16 6.31 6.50
C PRO A 294 -12.49 5.28 7.58
N ALA A 295 -13.73 5.22 8.09
CA ALA A 295 -14.10 4.14 9.01
C ALA A 295 -13.97 2.75 8.34
N VAL A 296 -14.10 2.70 7.02
CA VAL A 296 -13.99 1.46 6.22
C VAL A 296 -12.57 1.26 5.67
N TRP A 297 -11.91 2.36 5.25
CA TRP A 297 -10.73 2.31 4.38
C TRP A 297 -9.45 2.93 4.97
N ALA A 298 -9.47 3.45 6.20
CA ALA A 298 -8.27 4.07 6.75
C ALA A 298 -7.06 3.12 6.76
N PRO A 299 -5.84 3.62 6.47
CA PRO A 299 -4.64 2.82 6.65
C PRO A 299 -4.52 2.32 8.09
N ARG A 300 -4.17 1.05 8.26
CA ARG A 300 -3.85 0.46 9.57
C ARG A 300 -2.34 0.52 9.78
N GLY A 301 -1.89 1.43 10.64
CA GLY A 301 -0.49 1.61 11.02
C GLY A 301 -0.39 2.21 12.43
N LEU A 302 0.82 2.23 13.00
CA LEU A 302 1.03 2.71 14.37
C LEU A 302 0.80 4.21 14.54
N ASP A 303 1.07 5.00 13.50
CA ASP A 303 0.97 6.45 13.52
C ASP A 303 0.28 6.92 12.24
N VAL A 304 -1.05 6.88 12.25
CA VAL A 304 -1.90 7.31 11.14
C VAL A 304 -2.86 8.40 11.65
N THR A 305 -2.74 9.58 11.05
CA THR A 305 -3.71 10.66 11.23
C THR A 305 -4.58 10.77 9.99
N VAL A 306 -5.88 10.59 10.15
CA VAL A 306 -6.86 10.78 9.08
C VAL A 306 -7.37 12.21 9.13
N MET A 307 -7.27 12.92 8.00
CA MET A 307 -7.89 14.23 7.81
C MET A 307 -8.92 14.13 6.69
N ARG A 308 -10.07 14.79 6.88
CA ARG A 308 -11.18 14.75 5.92
C ARG A 308 -11.45 16.13 5.35
N TRP A 309 -11.82 16.17 4.09
CA TRP A 309 -12.45 17.33 3.46
C TRP A 309 -13.89 16.98 3.08
N ALA A 310 -14.80 17.94 3.22
CA ALA A 310 -16.22 17.76 2.93
C ALA A 310 -16.65 18.72 1.82
N GLY A 311 -17.49 18.23 0.90
CA GLY A 311 -17.88 19.02 -0.28
C GLY A 311 -16.71 19.13 -1.27
N GLU A 312 -16.18 20.33 -1.45
CA GLU A 312 -15.07 20.54 -2.37
C GLU A 312 -13.73 20.10 -1.76
N PRO A 313 -12.84 19.45 -2.53
CA PRO A 313 -11.52 19.04 -2.07
C PRO A 313 -10.73 20.14 -1.35
N GLY A 314 -10.80 21.39 -1.83
CA GLY A 314 -10.09 22.52 -1.22
C GLY A 314 -10.58 22.99 0.15
N SER A 315 -11.64 22.39 0.71
CA SER A 315 -12.20 22.79 2.02
C SER A 315 -11.28 22.49 3.21
N LEU A 316 -10.39 21.50 3.08
CA LEU A 316 -9.35 21.26 4.08
C LEU A 316 -8.17 22.23 3.84
N PRO A 317 -7.84 23.13 4.78
CA PRO A 317 -6.82 24.15 4.53
C PRO A 317 -5.40 23.58 4.49
N PRO A 318 -4.55 23.97 3.52
CA PRO A 318 -3.17 23.49 3.42
C PRO A 318 -2.29 23.80 4.63
N GLU A 319 -2.56 24.90 5.34
CA GLU A 319 -1.92 25.26 6.61
C GLU A 319 -2.06 24.13 7.64
N VAL A 320 -3.29 23.68 7.88
CA VAL A 320 -3.62 22.68 8.91
C VAL A 320 -3.01 21.32 8.55
N VAL A 321 -2.99 20.98 7.26
CA VAL A 321 -2.33 19.76 6.77
C VAL A 321 -0.81 19.86 7.01
N ALA A 322 -0.18 20.98 6.64
CA ALA A 322 1.26 21.16 6.83
C ALA A 322 1.66 21.09 8.32
N GLU A 323 0.92 21.75 9.21
CA GLU A 323 1.16 21.67 10.67
C GLU A 323 1.02 20.24 11.21
N THR A 324 0.03 19.50 10.72
CA THR A 324 -0.20 18.11 11.13
C THR A 324 0.94 17.20 10.68
N VAL A 325 1.39 17.37 9.44
CA VAL A 325 2.53 16.62 8.89
C VAL A 325 3.83 16.97 9.60
N ALA A 326 4.08 18.25 9.87
CA ALA A 326 5.25 18.70 10.62
C ALA A 326 5.28 18.06 12.01
N ARG A 327 4.16 18.08 12.72
CA ARG A 327 4.02 17.44 14.04
C ARG A 327 4.29 15.94 13.98
N ALA A 328 3.76 15.23 12.98
CA ALA A 328 4.02 13.81 12.78
C ALA A 328 5.53 13.53 12.56
N ALA A 329 6.19 14.34 11.71
CA ALA A 329 7.61 14.21 11.42
C ALA A 329 8.54 14.49 12.62
N LEU A 330 8.09 15.28 13.60
CA LEU A 330 8.86 15.54 14.82
C LEU A 330 8.84 14.36 15.81
N HIS A 331 7.76 13.56 15.82
CA HIS A 331 7.59 12.42 16.72
C HIS A 331 8.35 11.15 16.28
N SER A 332 8.69 11.03 15.00
CA SER A 332 9.32 9.84 14.40
C SER A 332 10.67 9.43 14.99
N ARG A 333 11.39 10.33 15.68
CA ARG A 333 12.75 10.07 16.23
C ARG A 333 12.79 9.61 17.69
N LYS A 334 11.67 9.19 18.28
CA LYS A 334 11.67 8.55 19.61
C LYS A 334 11.46 7.04 19.50
N ALA A 335 12.45 6.33 18.95
CA ALA A 335 12.66 4.89 19.15
C ALA A 335 14.12 4.54 18.87
#